data_AF-A0A8C8S758-F1
#
_entry.id   AF-A0A8C8S758-F1
#
_cell.length_a   1.000
_cell.length_b   1.000
_cell.length_c   1.000
_cell.angle_alpha   90.00
_cell.angle_beta   90.00
_cell.angle_gamma   90.00
#
_symmetry.space_group_name_H-M   'P 1'
#
loop_
_entity.id
_entity.type
_entity.pdbx_description
1 polymer ?
#
loop_
_entity_poly.entity_id
_entity_poly.type
_entity_poly.pdbx_seq_one_letter_code
_entity_poly.pdbx_strand_id
1 'polypeptide(L)'
;GSPSTLFLAACVSCLIFLWKWKLQQQSNRLPPGPTPLPFLGNVLQLSWGDLFESLIMLGEKYGPVFTVYLGPRPVVVLCGHKAVKQALVDHAEKFSGRGRMPTLDRIFHANGQRWKQLRQFSITTLRNFGMGKRSLEERITEEAQCLVEEIRKTNGLWLFCPISHTVANVICAITFGERFDYQDEKFANLINTIHRLFLQLSSPWAQVGDVFRSGWGIMQFLPGPHNDVLQDVKVLHDFIIERVQMNQKTLDLGCPRDYIDSFLIKMEEEKQNPLSEFNIKNLTLSAVHLFFGGTEMVSSTLRYGFLLLMKYPAIQEKVQKEIDCVIGQNRSPATEDRGQMPYTHAVIHEIQRFSNIIPLGIPHAVIQDTQYWGYTLPKGTDVFCLLGSALRDPQYFSNPEHFDPGNFLDENGNFKKNEAFFAFSSGKRVCLGEGLARMELFLVFTTILQHFTLKSPIDPQEINLTPKASGFWNIPPGQVFWVLFLA
;
A
#
# COMPACT_ATOMS: atom_id res chain seq x y z
N GLY A 1 -22.98 35.85 41.32
CA GLY A 1 -22.49 34.62 41.97
C GLY A 1 -21.01 34.78 42.22
N SER A 2 -20.50 34.32 43.36
CA SER A 2 -19.06 34.35 43.63
C SER A 2 -18.31 33.59 42.53
N PRO A 3 -17.06 33.97 42.17
CA PRO A 3 -16.25 33.22 41.22
C PRO A 3 -16.13 31.72 41.59
N SER A 4 -16.15 31.43 42.89
CA SER A 4 -16.16 30.07 43.44
C SER A 4 -17.41 29.26 43.12
N THR A 5 -18.60 29.88 43.08
CA THR A 5 -19.85 29.18 42.74
C THR A 5 -19.97 28.88 41.25
N LEU A 6 -19.48 29.78 40.39
CA LEU A 6 -19.35 29.55 38.94
C LEU A 6 -18.36 28.43 38.63
N PHE A 7 -17.21 28.41 39.32
CA PHE A 7 -16.22 27.34 39.17
C PHE A 7 -16.76 25.98 39.59
N LEU A 8 -17.42 25.89 40.75
CA LEU A 8 -18.06 24.65 41.22
C LEU A 8 -19.15 24.17 40.26
N ALA A 9 -19.99 25.06 39.76
CA ALA A 9 -21.03 24.72 38.79
C ALA A 9 -20.44 24.19 37.47
N ALA A 10 -19.33 24.77 36.99
CA ALA A 10 -18.61 24.30 35.81
C ALA A 10 -18.00 22.91 36.04
N CYS A 11 -17.37 22.67 37.20
CA CYS A 11 -16.81 21.37 37.56
C CYS A 11 -17.89 20.28 37.65
N VAL A 12 -19.02 20.57 38.33
CA VAL A 12 -20.13 19.62 38.45
C VAL A 12 -20.76 19.33 37.09
N SER A 13 -20.95 20.35 36.25
CA SER A 13 -21.46 20.16 34.88
C SER A 13 -20.51 19.32 34.03
N CYS A 14 -19.19 19.53 34.16
CA CYS A 14 -18.18 18.73 33.49
C CYS A 14 -18.21 17.27 33.97
N LEU A 15 -18.32 17.03 35.28
CA LEU A 15 -18.43 15.68 35.84
C LEU A 15 -19.71 14.95 35.39
N ILE A 16 -20.85 15.64 35.36
CA ILE A 16 -22.12 15.07 34.84
C ILE A 16 -21.98 14.74 33.35
N PHE A 17 -21.36 15.62 32.57
CA PHE A 17 -21.09 15.39 31.16
C PHE A 17 -20.20 14.16 30.96
N LEU A 18 -19.06 14.07 31.68
CA LEU A 18 -18.16 12.93 31.62
C LEU A 18 -18.84 11.62 32.06
N TRP A 19 -19.70 11.67 33.07
CA TRP A 19 -20.43 10.50 33.56
C TRP A 19 -21.47 10.00 32.54
N LYS A 20 -22.32 10.90 32.02
CA LYS A 20 -23.29 10.56 30.96
C LYS A 20 -22.58 10.04 29.71
N TRP A 21 -21.46 10.64 29.35
CA TRP A 21 -20.68 10.24 28.20
C TRP A 21 -20.06 8.85 28.39
N LYS A 22 -19.51 8.55 29.57
CA LYS A 22 -19.01 7.22 29.91
C LYS A 22 -20.11 6.15 29.86
N LEU A 23 -21.30 6.45 30.38
CA LEU A 23 -22.46 5.56 30.30
C LEU A 23 -22.88 5.29 28.84
N GLN A 24 -22.85 6.31 27.99
CA GLN A 24 -23.17 6.15 26.57
C GLN A 24 -22.15 5.26 25.85
N GLN A 25 -20.86 5.36 26.19
CA GLN A 25 -19.82 4.49 25.64
C GLN A 25 -19.99 3.02 26.08
N GLN A 26 -20.40 2.79 27.34
CA GLN A 26 -20.64 1.44 27.86
C GLN A 26 -21.92 0.78 27.31
N SER A 27 -22.89 1.58 26.85
CA SER A 27 -24.12 1.09 26.22
C SER A 27 -23.90 0.58 24.78
N ASN A 28 -22.83 1.02 24.12
CA ASN A 28 -22.52 0.59 22.75
C ASN A 28 -22.00 -0.84 22.74
N ARG A 29 -22.63 -1.72 21.94
CA ARG A 29 -22.20 -3.11 21.70
C ARG A 29 -20.94 -3.25 20.82
N LEU A 30 -20.11 -2.21 20.78
CA LEU A 30 -18.84 -2.23 20.05
C LEU A 30 -17.81 -3.09 20.80
N PRO A 31 -16.77 -3.56 20.10
CA PRO A 31 -15.63 -4.20 20.75
C PRO A 31 -15.02 -3.34 21.86
N PRO A 32 -14.43 -3.95 22.91
CA PRO A 32 -13.80 -3.24 24.02
C PRO A 32 -12.63 -2.38 23.52
N GLY A 33 -12.16 -1.44 24.33
CA GLY A 33 -11.03 -0.60 23.96
C GLY A 33 -10.65 0.40 25.03
N PRO A 34 -9.58 1.18 24.81
CA PRO A 34 -9.21 2.25 25.74
C PRO A 34 -10.30 3.31 25.83
N THR A 35 -10.62 3.75 27.05
CA THR A 35 -11.64 4.77 27.28
C THR A 35 -11.26 6.06 26.54
N PRO A 36 -12.10 6.55 25.61
CA PRO A 36 -11.79 7.77 24.87
C PRO A 36 -11.81 9.00 25.77
N LEU A 37 -11.10 10.05 25.36
CA LEU A 37 -11.20 11.41 25.90
C LEU A 37 -12.24 12.23 25.11
N PRO A 38 -12.99 13.15 25.76
CA PRO A 38 -14.04 13.88 25.06
C PRO A 38 -13.42 14.65 23.90
N PHE A 39 -14.10 14.65 22.76
CA PHE A 39 -13.69 15.31 21.50
C PHE A 39 -12.43 14.73 20.81
N LEU A 40 -11.41 14.33 21.57
CA LEU A 40 -10.14 13.81 21.06
C LEU A 40 -10.13 12.30 20.81
N GLY A 41 -11.04 11.55 21.43
CA GLY A 41 -11.01 10.10 21.39
C GLY A 41 -9.75 9.55 22.06
N ASN A 42 -9.06 8.62 21.41
CA ASN A 42 -7.82 8.02 21.90
C ASN A 42 -6.56 8.65 21.29
N VAL A 43 -6.65 9.85 20.68
CA VAL A 43 -5.50 10.49 20.01
C VAL A 43 -4.29 10.65 20.92
N LEU A 44 -4.48 11.00 22.21
CA LEU A 44 -3.38 11.15 23.17
C LEU A 44 -2.87 9.81 23.75
N GLN A 45 -3.56 8.71 23.45
CA GLN A 45 -3.22 7.37 23.92
C GLN A 45 -2.55 6.52 22.81
N LEU A 46 -2.38 7.09 21.62
CA LEU A 46 -1.74 6.45 20.47
C LEU A 46 -0.40 7.12 20.18
N SER A 47 0.61 6.31 19.85
CA SER A 47 1.92 6.81 19.39
C SER A 47 1.87 7.14 17.90
N TRP A 48 1.87 8.42 17.54
CA TRP A 48 1.88 8.87 16.15
C TRP A 48 3.31 8.80 15.60
N GLY A 49 3.52 7.99 14.55
CA GLY A 49 4.85 7.62 14.03
C GLY A 49 5.21 6.16 14.26
N ASP A 50 4.56 5.52 15.23
CA ASP A 50 4.60 4.07 15.47
C ASP A 50 3.18 3.55 15.73
N LEU A 51 2.23 4.03 14.92
CA LEU A 51 0.80 3.75 15.12
C LEU A 51 0.51 2.25 15.07
N PHE A 52 1.18 1.52 14.17
CA PHE A 52 1.04 0.07 14.09
C PHE A 52 1.42 -0.62 15.41
N GLU A 53 2.61 -0.34 15.95
CA GLU A 53 3.06 -0.94 17.22
C GLU A 53 2.16 -0.52 18.40
N SER A 54 1.72 0.75 18.41
CA SER A 54 0.75 1.23 19.40
C SER A 54 -0.56 0.45 19.37
N LEU A 55 -1.04 0.06 18.19
CA LEU A 55 -2.25 -0.75 18.04
C LEU A 55 -2.01 -2.22 18.37
N ILE A 56 -0.82 -2.78 18.08
CA ILE A 56 -0.44 -4.13 18.51
C ILE A 56 -0.49 -4.25 20.04
N MET A 57 0.13 -3.30 20.77
CA MET A 57 0.10 -3.28 22.24
C MET A 57 -1.33 -3.19 22.81
N LEU A 58 -2.22 -2.45 22.14
CA LEU A 58 -3.63 -2.41 22.52
C LEU A 58 -4.33 -3.76 22.24
N GLY A 59 -3.97 -4.43 21.14
CA GLY A 59 -4.46 -5.79 20.83
C GLY A 59 -4.06 -6.82 21.89
N GLU A 60 -2.85 -6.73 22.44
CA GLU A 60 -2.42 -7.59 23.56
C GLU A 60 -3.26 -7.37 24.82
N LYS A 61 -3.66 -6.11 25.08
CA LYS A 61 -4.44 -5.73 26.27
C LYS A 61 -5.94 -6.00 26.14
N TYR A 62 -6.52 -5.70 24.99
CA TYR A 62 -7.98 -5.73 24.76
C TYR A 62 -8.45 -6.94 23.94
N GLY A 63 -7.52 -7.74 23.43
CA GLY A 63 -7.79 -8.88 22.57
C GLY A 63 -7.72 -8.54 21.07
N PRO A 64 -7.92 -9.54 20.20
CA PRO A 64 -7.70 -9.43 18.76
C PRO A 64 -8.70 -8.51 18.03
N VAL A 65 -9.78 -8.09 18.70
CA VAL A 65 -10.82 -7.22 18.15
C VAL A 65 -11.14 -6.16 19.19
N PHE A 66 -10.80 -4.91 18.91
CA PHE A 66 -11.00 -3.80 19.85
C PHE A 66 -11.36 -2.51 19.12
N THR A 67 -11.83 -1.49 19.85
CA THR A 67 -12.24 -0.20 19.30
C THR A 67 -11.30 0.91 19.75
N VAL A 68 -10.87 1.75 18.80
CA VAL A 68 -10.24 3.03 19.08
C VAL A 68 -11.05 4.16 18.46
N TYR A 69 -11.04 5.32 19.10
CA TYR A 69 -11.72 6.53 18.67
C TYR A 69 -10.68 7.49 18.10
N LEU A 70 -10.74 7.74 16.80
CA LEU A 70 -9.94 8.77 16.16
C LEU A 70 -10.76 10.06 16.14
N GLY A 71 -10.57 10.90 17.15
CA GLY A 71 -11.46 12.03 17.42
C GLY A 71 -12.84 11.51 17.83
N PRO A 72 -13.95 11.97 17.22
CA PRO A 72 -15.28 11.45 17.51
C PRO A 72 -15.60 10.11 16.80
N ARG A 73 -14.73 9.65 15.90
CA ARG A 73 -15.01 8.53 14.99
C ARG A 73 -14.55 7.18 15.58
N PRO A 74 -15.44 6.20 15.80
CA PRO A 74 -15.04 4.86 16.20
C PRO A 74 -14.41 4.10 15.02
N VAL A 75 -13.32 3.40 15.28
CA VAL A 75 -12.61 2.52 14.36
C VAL A 75 -12.39 1.18 15.06
N VAL A 76 -12.89 0.11 14.47
CA VAL A 76 -12.64 -1.26 14.95
C VAL A 76 -11.31 -1.74 14.38
N VAL A 77 -10.45 -2.28 15.23
CA VAL A 77 -9.12 -2.77 14.87
C VAL A 77 -9.12 -4.29 14.99
N LEU A 78 -8.63 -4.95 13.94
CA LEU A 78 -8.52 -6.41 13.85
C LEU A 78 -7.04 -6.80 13.83
N CYS A 79 -6.64 -7.62 14.80
CA CYS A 79 -5.27 -8.12 14.98
C CYS A 79 -5.21 -9.65 14.86
N GLY A 80 -4.11 -10.14 14.29
CA GLY A 80 -3.81 -11.56 14.09
C GLY A 80 -4.48 -12.15 12.86
N HIS A 81 -3.93 -13.27 12.38
CA HIS A 81 -4.40 -13.93 11.16
C HIS A 81 -5.89 -14.26 11.22
N LYS A 82 -6.35 -14.84 12.34
CA LYS A 82 -7.74 -15.33 12.50
C LYS A 82 -8.78 -14.22 12.34
N ALA A 83 -8.60 -13.09 13.03
CA ALA A 83 -9.55 -11.98 12.97
C ALA A 83 -9.56 -11.37 11.56
N VAL A 84 -8.38 -11.08 11.00
CA VAL A 84 -8.24 -10.49 9.67
C VAL A 84 -8.82 -11.41 8.58
N LYS A 85 -8.49 -12.70 8.58
CA LYS A 85 -9.03 -13.70 7.63
C LYS A 85 -10.54 -13.76 7.72
N GLN A 86 -11.11 -13.87 8.92
CA GLN A 86 -12.56 -13.97 9.08
C GLN A 86 -13.29 -12.73 8.54
N ALA A 87 -12.77 -11.53 8.80
CA ALA A 87 -13.39 -10.30 8.29
C ALA A 87 -13.28 -10.19 6.75
N LEU A 88 -12.07 -10.37 6.21
CA LEU A 88 -11.79 -10.12 4.80
C LEU A 88 -12.26 -11.25 3.87
N VAL A 89 -12.26 -12.49 4.35
CA VAL A 89 -12.56 -13.69 3.54
C VAL A 89 -13.94 -14.24 3.89
N ASP A 90 -14.14 -14.65 5.14
CA ASP A 90 -15.39 -15.34 5.53
C ASP A 90 -16.59 -14.39 5.49
N HIS A 91 -16.38 -13.12 5.84
CA HIS A 91 -17.39 -12.05 5.81
C HIS A 91 -17.12 -11.01 4.71
N ALA A 92 -16.48 -11.42 3.60
CA ALA A 92 -15.91 -10.53 2.60
C ALA A 92 -16.86 -9.44 2.06
N GLU A 93 -18.15 -9.74 1.85
CA GLU A 93 -19.13 -8.74 1.38
C GLU A 93 -19.46 -7.72 2.48
N LYS A 94 -19.61 -8.16 3.74
CA LYS A 94 -19.95 -7.26 4.85
C LYS A 94 -18.84 -6.24 5.11
N PHE A 95 -17.58 -6.65 4.95
CA PHE A 95 -16.39 -5.80 5.11
C PHE A 95 -15.88 -5.20 3.79
N SER A 96 -16.65 -5.22 2.69
CA SER A 96 -16.16 -4.74 1.38
C SER A 96 -16.18 -3.21 1.21
N GLY A 97 -16.71 -2.47 2.19
CA GLY A 97 -16.73 -1.01 2.16
C GLY A 97 -15.31 -0.43 2.30
N ARG A 98 -15.07 0.73 1.69
CA ARG A 98 -13.86 1.51 1.88
C ARG A 98 -14.11 2.48 3.04
N GLY A 99 -13.26 2.37 4.07
CA GLY A 99 -13.28 3.27 5.21
C GLY A 99 -12.71 4.63 4.88
N ARG A 100 -12.95 5.60 5.77
CA ARG A 100 -12.58 7.01 5.54
C ARG A 100 -11.08 7.24 5.68
N MET A 101 -10.49 7.94 4.71
CA MET A 101 -9.11 8.43 4.71
C MET A 101 -9.09 9.87 4.17
N PRO A 102 -9.32 10.90 5.00
CA PRO A 102 -9.60 12.26 4.50
C PRO A 102 -8.56 12.81 3.52
N THR A 103 -7.26 12.61 3.79
CA THR A 103 -6.20 13.07 2.87
C THR A 103 -6.22 12.31 1.54
N LEU A 104 -6.64 11.05 1.56
CA LEU A 104 -6.59 10.11 0.43
C LEU A 104 -7.96 9.81 -0.21
N ASP A 105 -9.04 10.43 0.27
CA ASP A 105 -10.40 10.21 -0.25
C ASP A 105 -10.48 10.64 -1.73
N ARG A 106 -9.67 11.62 -2.15
CA ARG A 106 -9.57 12.00 -3.57
C ARG A 106 -8.97 10.90 -4.45
N ILE A 107 -8.29 9.91 -3.90
CA ILE A 107 -7.64 8.82 -4.66
C ILE A 107 -8.42 7.51 -4.51
N PHE A 108 -8.82 7.13 -3.28
CA PHE A 108 -9.35 5.80 -2.99
C PHE A 108 -10.86 5.74 -2.75
N HIS A 109 -11.58 6.86 -2.76
CA HIS A 109 -12.99 6.91 -2.34
C HIS A 109 -13.97 6.48 -3.44
N ALA A 110 -14.17 5.16 -3.56
CA ALA A 110 -15.31 4.58 -4.25
C ALA A 110 -15.95 3.47 -3.41
N ASN A 111 -17.28 3.50 -3.31
CA ASN A 111 -18.11 2.53 -2.58
C ASN A 111 -19.32 2.13 -3.41
N GLY A 112 -20.00 1.05 -2.98
CA GLY A 112 -21.23 0.58 -3.61
C GLY A 112 -21.05 0.22 -5.09
N GLN A 113 -22.04 0.58 -5.91
CA GLN A 113 -22.07 0.18 -7.31
C GLN A 113 -20.97 0.85 -8.15
N ARG A 114 -20.62 2.12 -7.86
CA ARG A 114 -19.48 2.81 -8.48
C ARG A 114 -18.21 1.99 -8.38
N TRP A 115 -17.86 1.56 -7.18
CA TRP A 115 -16.65 0.76 -6.98
C TRP A 115 -16.73 -0.59 -7.69
N LYS A 116 -17.87 -1.28 -7.64
CA LYS A 116 -18.05 -2.57 -8.32
C LYS A 116 -17.84 -2.45 -9.83
N GLN A 117 -18.45 -1.45 -10.47
CA GLN A 117 -18.31 -1.20 -11.91
C GLN A 117 -16.88 -0.82 -12.29
N LEU A 118 -16.30 0.20 -11.62
CA LEU A 118 -14.95 0.67 -11.93
C LEU A 118 -13.90 -0.41 -11.68
N ARG A 119 -13.99 -1.15 -10.57
CA ARG A 119 -13.06 -2.26 -10.29
C ARG A 119 -13.16 -3.36 -11.34
N GLN A 120 -14.38 -3.77 -11.71
CA GLN A 120 -14.57 -4.81 -12.72
C GLN A 120 -13.99 -4.37 -14.06
N PHE A 121 -14.24 -3.12 -14.45
CA PHE A 121 -13.64 -2.52 -15.64
C PHE A 121 -12.11 -2.56 -15.55
N SER A 122 -11.51 -2.05 -14.48
CA SER A 122 -10.05 -2.00 -14.38
C SER A 122 -9.41 -3.38 -14.38
N ILE A 123 -10.00 -4.40 -13.73
CA ILE A 123 -9.49 -5.78 -13.79
C ILE A 123 -9.48 -6.29 -15.23
N THR A 124 -10.58 -6.11 -15.96
CA THR A 124 -10.71 -6.54 -17.35
C THR A 124 -9.70 -5.81 -18.24
N THR A 125 -9.60 -4.49 -18.12
CA THR A 125 -8.71 -3.65 -18.91
C THR A 125 -7.25 -3.99 -18.65
N LEU A 126 -6.82 -4.13 -17.39
CA LEU A 126 -5.46 -4.55 -17.05
C LEU A 126 -5.12 -5.93 -17.63
N ARG A 127 -6.05 -6.89 -17.59
CA ARG A 127 -5.86 -8.21 -18.24
C ARG A 127 -5.76 -8.11 -19.77
N ASN A 128 -6.52 -7.20 -20.37
CA ASN A 128 -6.46 -6.96 -21.82
C ASN A 128 -5.10 -6.38 -22.22
N PHE A 129 -4.54 -5.45 -21.45
CA PHE A 129 -3.19 -4.90 -21.62
C PHE A 129 -2.06 -5.81 -21.11
N GLY A 130 -2.37 -7.07 -20.82
CA GLY A 130 -1.36 -8.11 -20.61
C GLY A 130 -1.05 -8.43 -19.16
N MET A 131 -1.79 -7.94 -18.17
CA MET A 131 -1.65 -8.42 -16.79
C MET A 131 -1.87 -9.94 -16.73
N GLY A 132 -0.79 -10.67 -16.46
CA GLY A 132 -0.76 -12.14 -16.48
C GLY A 132 -0.58 -12.77 -17.88
N LYS A 133 -0.12 -12.01 -18.88
CA LYS A 133 0.18 -12.47 -20.25
C LYS A 133 1.60 -12.06 -20.67
N ARG A 134 2.13 -12.75 -21.67
CA ARG A 134 3.47 -12.56 -22.25
C ARG A 134 3.74 -11.13 -22.75
N SER A 135 2.72 -10.44 -23.28
CA SER A 135 2.88 -9.09 -23.85
C SER A 135 3.29 -8.03 -22.82
N LEU A 136 2.87 -8.17 -21.56
CA LEU A 136 3.29 -7.25 -20.50
C LEU A 136 4.61 -7.68 -19.86
N GLU A 137 4.86 -8.98 -19.80
CA GLU A 137 6.15 -9.53 -19.40
C GLU A 137 7.29 -9.02 -20.29
N GLU A 138 7.09 -8.98 -21.62
CA GLU A 138 8.06 -8.41 -22.55
C GLU A 138 8.37 -6.95 -22.23
N ARG A 139 7.36 -6.14 -21.90
CA ARG A 139 7.53 -4.72 -21.51
C ARG A 139 8.27 -4.56 -20.18
N ILE A 140 7.95 -5.39 -19.18
CA ILE A 140 8.65 -5.35 -17.89
C ILE A 140 10.11 -5.78 -18.08
N THR A 141 10.35 -6.78 -18.93
CA THR A 141 11.70 -7.25 -19.25
C THR A 141 12.50 -6.17 -19.97
N GLU A 142 11.90 -5.46 -20.92
CA GLU A 142 12.51 -4.31 -21.59
C GLU A 142 12.89 -3.21 -20.58
N GLU A 143 11.97 -2.82 -19.70
CA GLU A 143 12.27 -1.82 -18.66
C GLU A 143 13.33 -2.31 -17.66
N ALA A 144 13.32 -3.60 -17.29
CA ALA A 144 14.35 -4.18 -16.44
C ALA A 144 15.74 -4.15 -17.11
N GLN A 145 15.81 -4.34 -18.43
CA GLN A 145 17.06 -4.17 -19.18
C GLN A 145 17.49 -2.70 -19.25
N CYS A 146 16.56 -1.76 -19.46
CA CYS A 146 16.88 -0.34 -19.35
C CYS A 146 17.45 0.02 -17.97
N LEU A 147 16.90 -0.56 -16.89
CA LEU A 147 17.41 -0.38 -15.54
C LEU A 147 18.85 -0.90 -15.39
N VAL A 148 19.16 -2.06 -15.97
CA VAL A 148 20.52 -2.61 -15.98
C VAL A 148 21.50 -1.64 -16.66
N GLU A 149 21.12 -1.09 -17.80
CA GLU A 149 21.94 -0.08 -18.51
C GLU A 149 22.13 1.20 -17.69
N GLU A 150 21.08 1.70 -17.03
CA GLU A 150 21.20 2.86 -16.15
C GLU A 150 22.13 2.58 -14.97
N ILE A 151 22.06 1.40 -14.36
CA ILE A 151 22.97 1.01 -13.27
C ILE A 151 24.41 0.91 -13.78
N ARG A 152 24.64 0.40 -14.99
CA ARG A 152 25.98 0.36 -15.61
C ARG A 152 26.63 1.73 -15.75
N LYS A 153 25.85 2.78 -16.01
CA LYS A 153 26.34 4.16 -16.09
C LYS A 153 26.82 4.72 -14.75
N THR A 154 26.39 4.15 -13.62
CA THR A 154 26.67 4.72 -12.29
C THR A 154 28.05 4.42 -11.71
N ASN A 155 28.95 3.73 -12.45
CA ASN A 155 30.30 3.36 -11.99
C ASN A 155 30.32 2.70 -10.59
N GLY A 156 29.28 1.92 -10.28
CA GLY A 156 29.15 1.21 -9.01
C GLY A 156 28.46 1.99 -7.90
N LEU A 157 27.92 3.19 -8.10
CA LEU A 157 27.13 3.91 -7.09
C LEU A 157 25.62 3.77 -7.35
N TRP A 158 24.93 2.85 -6.67
CA TRP A 158 23.50 2.68 -6.88
C TRP A 158 22.68 3.76 -6.17
N LEU A 159 22.01 4.61 -6.94
CA LEU A 159 20.87 5.39 -6.46
C LEU A 159 19.56 4.63 -6.70
N PHE A 160 18.70 4.53 -5.68
CA PHE A 160 17.40 3.85 -5.82
C PHE A 160 16.41 4.54 -6.78
N CYS A 161 16.74 5.74 -7.26
CA CYS A 161 15.91 6.55 -8.16
C CYS A 161 15.56 5.82 -9.46
N PRO A 162 16.53 5.20 -10.18
CA PRO A 162 16.26 4.31 -11.32
C PRO A 162 15.16 3.26 -11.10
N ILE A 163 15.11 2.60 -9.93
CA ILE A 163 14.09 1.56 -9.66
C ILE A 163 12.68 2.15 -9.71
N SER A 164 12.49 3.31 -9.08
CA SER A 164 11.18 3.98 -9.10
C SER A 164 10.78 4.39 -10.52
N HIS A 165 11.74 4.77 -11.37
CA HIS A 165 11.48 5.10 -12.78
C HIS A 165 11.07 3.86 -13.57
N THR A 166 11.78 2.75 -13.41
CA THR A 166 11.45 1.45 -14.06
C THR A 166 10.02 1.02 -13.74
N VAL A 167 9.68 0.96 -12.44
CA VAL A 167 8.35 0.55 -11.98
C VAL A 167 7.28 1.54 -12.47
N ALA A 168 7.55 2.85 -12.39
CA ALA A 168 6.62 3.85 -12.90
C ALA A 168 6.39 3.73 -14.41
N ASN A 169 7.43 3.41 -15.19
CA ASN A 169 7.32 3.21 -16.63
C ASN A 169 6.43 2.02 -17.00
N VAL A 170 6.44 0.94 -16.22
CA VAL A 170 5.53 -0.20 -16.43
C VAL A 170 4.08 0.25 -16.32
N ILE A 171 3.72 0.98 -15.27
CA ILE A 171 2.36 1.48 -15.10
C ILE A 171 2.01 2.61 -16.07
N CYS A 172 2.98 3.46 -16.47
CA CYS A 172 2.82 4.46 -17.54
C CYS A 172 2.48 3.81 -18.87
N ALA A 173 3.18 2.74 -19.26
CA ALA A 173 2.92 2.04 -20.51
C ALA A 173 1.50 1.45 -20.57
N ILE A 174 0.98 0.99 -19.42
CA ILE A 174 -0.39 0.48 -19.34
C ILE A 174 -1.43 1.63 -19.29
N THR A 175 -1.12 2.72 -18.59
CA THR A 175 -2.10 3.78 -18.30
C THR A 175 -2.17 4.83 -19.40
N PHE A 176 -1.01 5.19 -19.98
CA PHE A 176 -0.81 6.27 -20.95
C PHE A 176 -0.28 5.78 -22.30
N GLY A 177 -0.02 4.48 -22.46
CA GLY A 177 0.44 3.89 -23.71
C GLY A 177 1.92 4.15 -24.04
N GLU A 178 2.65 4.86 -23.18
CA GLU A 178 4.03 5.29 -23.41
C GLU A 178 4.93 5.11 -22.18
N ARG A 179 6.24 5.01 -22.45
CA ARG A 179 7.31 5.04 -21.44
C ARG A 179 7.97 6.42 -21.45
N PHE A 180 8.53 6.81 -20.31
CA PHE A 180 9.28 8.06 -20.17
C PHE A 180 10.78 7.79 -20.09
N ASP A 181 11.56 8.74 -20.59
CA ASP A 181 13.01 8.72 -20.40
C ASP A 181 13.36 8.96 -18.93
N TYR A 182 14.42 8.30 -18.44
CA TYR A 182 14.87 8.43 -17.06
C TYR A 182 15.41 9.84 -16.75
N GLN A 183 15.80 10.59 -17.79
CA GLN A 183 16.28 11.97 -17.72
C GLN A 183 15.17 13.01 -17.92
N ASP A 184 13.92 12.59 -18.18
CA ASP A 184 12.80 13.53 -18.31
C ASP A 184 12.54 14.21 -16.95
N GLU A 185 12.83 15.51 -16.87
CA GLU A 185 12.68 16.30 -15.65
C GLU A 185 11.23 16.33 -15.14
N LYS A 186 10.23 16.34 -16.04
CA LYS A 186 8.82 16.35 -15.64
C LYS A 186 8.46 15.02 -15.01
N PHE A 187 8.90 13.92 -15.61
CA PHE A 187 8.66 12.59 -15.09
C PHE A 187 9.38 12.38 -13.74
N ALA A 188 10.65 12.74 -13.65
CA ALA A 188 11.40 12.67 -12.40
C ALA A 188 10.75 13.49 -11.27
N ASN A 189 10.25 14.69 -11.58
CA ASN A 189 9.51 15.51 -10.61
C ASN A 189 8.19 14.85 -10.17
N LEU A 190 7.49 14.17 -11.09
CA LEU A 190 6.26 13.43 -10.78
C LEU A 190 6.55 12.25 -9.83
N ILE A 191 7.60 11.46 -10.09
CA ILE A 191 8.01 10.35 -9.22
C ILE A 191 8.43 10.86 -7.84
N ASN A 192 9.21 11.95 -7.78
CA ASN A 192 9.58 12.59 -6.53
C ASN A 192 8.37 13.13 -5.75
N THR A 193 7.35 13.61 -6.45
CA THR A 193 6.09 14.06 -5.84
C THR A 193 5.33 12.89 -5.22
N ILE A 194 5.26 11.73 -5.90
CA ILE A 194 4.69 10.51 -5.31
C ILE A 194 5.47 10.09 -4.08
N HIS A 195 6.80 10.01 -4.16
CA HIS A 195 7.62 9.63 -3.01
C HIS A 195 7.41 10.57 -1.81
N ARG A 196 7.33 11.88 -2.06
CA ARG A 196 7.03 12.90 -1.04
C ARG A 196 5.65 12.70 -0.42
N LEU A 197 4.62 12.40 -1.22
CA LEU A 197 3.28 12.09 -0.72
C LEU A 197 3.32 10.92 0.26
N PHE A 198 4.00 9.83 -0.08
CA PHE A 198 4.10 8.65 0.79
C PHE A 198 4.84 8.95 2.11
N LEU A 199 5.91 9.75 2.07
CA LEU A 199 6.60 10.23 3.27
C LEU A 199 5.71 11.11 4.14
N GLN A 200 5.04 12.10 3.53
CA GLN A 200 4.14 13.01 4.24
C GLN A 200 2.99 12.26 4.89
N LEU A 201 2.31 11.37 4.14
CA LEU A 201 1.21 10.55 4.65
C LEU A 201 1.61 9.61 5.80
N SER A 202 2.87 9.19 5.82
CA SER A 202 3.42 8.36 6.90
C SER A 202 3.91 9.19 8.10
N SER A 203 3.99 10.52 7.99
CA SER A 203 4.45 11.37 9.09
C SER A 203 3.44 11.42 10.25
N PRO A 204 3.92 11.55 11.51
CA PRO A 204 3.04 11.72 12.67
C PRO A 204 2.04 12.89 12.48
N TRP A 205 2.52 14.00 11.93
CA TRP A 205 1.71 15.21 11.74
C TRP A 205 0.56 14.99 10.76
N ALA A 206 0.79 14.29 9.65
CA ALA A 206 -0.27 13.99 8.69
C ALA A 206 -1.32 13.03 9.27
N GLN A 207 -0.89 12.01 10.03
CA GLN A 207 -1.80 11.06 10.67
C GLN A 207 -2.70 11.76 11.69
N VAL A 208 -2.13 12.60 12.56
CA VAL A 208 -2.87 13.43 13.51
C VAL A 208 -3.79 14.42 12.78
N GLY A 209 -3.26 15.08 11.74
CA GLY A 209 -4.01 16.02 10.90
C GLY A 209 -5.23 15.36 10.26
N ASP A 210 -5.13 14.11 9.82
CA ASP A 210 -6.24 13.33 9.28
C ASP A 210 -7.34 13.07 10.30
N VAL A 211 -6.98 12.80 11.55
CA VAL A 211 -7.97 12.64 12.62
C VAL A 211 -8.75 13.94 12.83
N PHE A 212 -8.07 15.08 12.93
CA PHE A 212 -8.74 16.36 13.13
C PHE A 212 -9.50 16.85 11.90
N ARG A 213 -9.03 16.54 10.69
CA ARG A 213 -9.75 16.80 9.43
C ARG A 213 -11.04 15.98 9.35
N SER A 214 -10.98 14.69 9.64
CA SER A 214 -12.17 13.81 9.62
C SER A 214 -13.17 14.14 10.74
N GLY A 215 -12.68 14.54 11.91
CA GLY A 215 -13.50 14.71 13.10
C GLY A 215 -14.21 16.06 13.15
N TRP A 216 -13.46 17.14 12.92
CA TRP A 216 -13.91 18.51 13.19
C TRP A 216 -13.93 19.40 11.95
N GLY A 217 -13.26 19.00 10.86
CA GLY A 217 -13.14 19.82 9.66
C GLY A 217 -12.33 21.12 9.85
N ILE A 218 -11.65 21.30 10.99
CA ILE A 218 -10.94 22.54 11.34
C ILE A 218 -9.57 22.62 10.65
N MET A 219 -8.87 21.48 10.54
CA MET A 219 -7.50 21.43 10.00
C MET A 219 -7.39 21.89 8.54
N GLN A 220 -8.48 21.87 7.77
CA GLN A 220 -8.46 22.35 6.39
C GLN A 220 -8.28 23.88 6.27
N PHE A 221 -8.52 24.63 7.35
CA PHE A 221 -8.39 26.08 7.40
C PHE A 221 -7.07 26.56 8.01
N LEU A 222 -6.32 25.66 8.66
CA LEU A 222 -5.06 25.99 9.31
C LEU A 222 -3.89 25.80 8.34
N PRO A 223 -2.93 26.75 8.29
CA PRO A 223 -1.70 26.56 7.51
C PRO A 223 -0.86 25.43 8.11
N GLY A 224 -0.20 24.65 7.27
CA GLY A 224 0.74 23.62 7.72
C GLY A 224 1.07 22.58 6.64
N PRO A 225 2.03 21.67 6.93
CA PRO A 225 2.51 20.66 5.98
C PRO A 225 1.44 19.71 5.46
N HIS A 226 0.33 19.57 6.20
CA HIS A 226 -0.82 18.77 5.79
C HIS A 226 -1.59 19.35 4.60
N ASN A 227 -1.36 20.62 4.24
CA ASN A 227 -1.90 21.24 3.02
C ASN A 227 -0.98 21.03 1.80
N ASP A 228 0.33 20.83 2.01
CA ASP A 228 1.26 20.52 0.93
C ASP A 228 0.86 19.22 0.21
N VAL A 229 0.33 18.25 0.96
CA VAL A 229 -0.23 17.01 0.40
C VAL A 229 -1.33 17.29 -0.62
N LEU A 230 -2.17 18.30 -0.40
CA LEU A 230 -3.23 18.66 -1.36
C LEU A 230 -2.65 19.24 -2.65
N GLN A 231 -1.54 19.98 -2.55
CA GLN A 231 -0.83 20.53 -3.70
C GLN A 231 -0.15 19.41 -4.50
N ASP A 232 0.47 18.45 -3.84
CA ASP A 232 1.09 17.29 -4.48
C ASP A 232 0.06 16.38 -5.16
N VAL A 233 -1.09 16.14 -4.51
CA VAL A 233 -2.23 15.44 -5.14
C VAL A 233 -2.74 16.21 -6.36
N LYS A 234 -2.72 17.55 -6.33
CA LYS A 234 -3.10 18.38 -7.47
C LYS A 234 -2.12 18.22 -8.63
N VAL A 235 -0.81 18.23 -8.38
CA VAL A 235 0.22 17.99 -9.42
C VAL A 235 -0.04 16.68 -10.15
N LEU A 236 -0.31 15.60 -9.39
CA LEU A 236 -0.62 14.30 -9.98
C LEU A 236 -1.93 14.35 -10.79
N HIS A 237 -2.97 14.99 -10.27
CA HIS A 237 -4.25 15.10 -10.96
C HIS A 237 -4.15 15.92 -12.26
N ASP A 238 -3.42 17.03 -12.24
CA ASP A 238 -3.23 17.91 -13.40
C ASP A 238 -2.46 17.17 -14.51
N PHE A 239 -1.43 16.40 -14.17
CA PHE A 239 -0.72 15.54 -15.11
C PHE A 239 -1.65 14.51 -15.78
N ILE A 240 -2.50 13.84 -15.00
CA ILE A 240 -3.45 12.86 -15.54
C ILE A 240 -4.51 13.55 -16.42
N ILE A 241 -4.99 14.73 -16.06
CA ILE A 241 -5.92 15.50 -16.90
C ILE A 241 -5.27 15.81 -18.25
N GLU A 242 -4.02 16.29 -18.24
CA GLU A 242 -3.28 16.60 -19.46
C GLU A 242 -3.22 15.37 -20.38
N ARG A 243 -2.92 14.20 -19.82
CA ARG A 243 -2.93 12.92 -20.56
C ARG A 243 -4.29 12.54 -21.10
N VAL A 244 -5.34 12.63 -20.29
CA VAL A 244 -6.71 12.36 -20.75
C VAL A 244 -7.08 13.27 -21.93
N GLN A 245 -6.71 14.55 -21.90
CA GLN A 245 -6.96 15.48 -22.99
C GLN A 245 -6.18 15.13 -24.28
N MET A 246 -4.93 14.67 -24.15
CA MET A 246 -4.14 14.20 -25.30
C MET A 246 -4.76 12.96 -25.94
N ASN A 247 -5.19 12.00 -25.13
CA ASN A 247 -5.86 10.78 -25.59
C ASN A 247 -7.18 11.11 -26.29
N GLN A 248 -7.99 12.01 -25.75
CA GLN A 248 -9.25 12.44 -26.37
C GLN A 248 -9.07 13.01 -27.79
N LYS A 249 -7.98 13.77 -28.03
CA LYS A 249 -7.70 14.37 -29.36
C LYS A 249 -7.29 13.33 -30.41
N THR A 250 -6.77 12.20 -29.96
CA THR A 250 -6.15 11.16 -30.81
C THR A 250 -6.86 9.81 -30.69
N LEU A 251 -8.07 9.79 -30.12
CA LEU A 251 -8.81 8.59 -29.81
C LEU A 251 -9.25 7.88 -31.09
N ASP A 252 -8.86 6.61 -31.21
CA ASP A 252 -9.39 5.69 -32.20
C ASP A 252 -10.26 4.63 -31.50
N LEU A 253 -11.55 4.59 -31.86
CA LEU A 253 -12.52 3.66 -31.27
C LEU A 253 -12.22 2.19 -31.60
N GLY A 254 -11.50 1.92 -32.70
CA GLY A 254 -11.16 0.57 -33.13
C GLY A 254 -9.88 0.02 -32.52
N CYS A 255 -9.02 0.88 -31.96
CA CYS A 255 -7.68 0.52 -31.51
C CYS A 255 -7.33 1.20 -30.18
N PRO A 256 -7.85 0.72 -29.03
CA PRO A 256 -7.50 1.28 -27.73
C PRO A 256 -6.00 1.10 -27.44
N ARG A 257 -5.29 2.20 -27.25
CA ARG A 257 -3.83 2.17 -26.99
C ARG A 257 -3.50 1.83 -25.54
N ASP A 258 -4.34 2.26 -24.61
CA ASP A 258 -4.08 2.21 -23.17
C ASP A 258 -5.37 2.18 -22.32
N TYR A 259 -5.19 2.23 -20.99
CA TYR A 259 -6.30 2.28 -20.04
C TYR A 259 -7.22 3.49 -20.27
N ILE A 260 -6.67 4.66 -20.59
CA ILE A 260 -7.43 5.89 -20.79
C ILE A 260 -8.32 5.75 -22.02
N ASP A 261 -7.78 5.31 -23.15
CA ASP A 261 -8.55 5.07 -24.38
C ASP A 261 -9.66 4.05 -24.15
N SER A 262 -9.36 2.94 -23.47
CA SER A 262 -10.35 1.91 -23.14
C SER A 262 -11.50 2.48 -22.30
N PHE A 263 -11.19 3.40 -21.37
CA PHE A 263 -12.20 4.04 -20.54
C PHE A 263 -13.02 5.06 -21.35
N LEU A 264 -12.38 5.85 -22.22
CA LEU A 264 -13.04 6.80 -23.10
C LEU A 264 -14.00 6.10 -24.08
N ILE A 265 -13.60 4.95 -24.64
CA ILE A 265 -14.46 4.11 -25.47
C ILE A 265 -15.66 3.61 -24.65
N LYS A 266 -15.42 3.12 -23.43
CA LYS A 266 -16.49 2.68 -22.53
C LYS A 266 -17.48 3.81 -22.20
N MET A 267 -16.98 5.04 -22.06
CA MET A 267 -17.82 6.21 -21.87
C MET A 267 -18.71 6.49 -23.09
N GLU A 268 -18.20 6.33 -24.31
CA GLU A 268 -19.00 6.52 -25.52
C GLU A 268 -20.06 5.40 -25.67
N GLU A 269 -19.72 4.16 -25.34
CA GLU A 269 -20.67 3.03 -25.29
C GLU A 269 -21.83 3.28 -24.30
N GLU A 270 -21.55 3.92 -23.16
CA GLU A 270 -22.53 4.17 -22.11
C GLU A 270 -23.15 5.57 -22.13
N LYS A 271 -22.94 6.34 -23.19
CA LYS A 271 -23.38 7.74 -23.30
C LYS A 271 -24.89 7.94 -23.13
N GLN A 272 -25.68 6.93 -23.47
CA GLN A 272 -27.15 6.96 -23.32
C GLN A 272 -27.62 6.50 -21.93
N ASN A 273 -26.72 6.05 -21.06
CA ASN A 273 -27.05 5.60 -19.70
C ASN A 273 -26.80 6.73 -18.68
N PRO A 274 -27.85 7.40 -18.17
CA PRO A 274 -27.70 8.51 -17.21
C PRO A 274 -27.17 8.05 -15.84
N LEU A 275 -27.22 6.75 -15.54
CA LEU A 275 -26.70 6.16 -14.31
C LEU A 275 -25.29 5.59 -14.47
N SER A 276 -24.62 5.87 -15.61
CA SER A 276 -23.27 5.39 -15.85
C SER A 276 -22.27 5.99 -14.87
N GLU A 277 -21.41 5.13 -14.34
CA GLU A 277 -20.27 5.55 -13.52
C GLU A 277 -19.03 5.82 -14.39
N PHE A 278 -19.13 5.68 -15.71
CA PHE A 278 -18.07 6.03 -16.65
C PHE A 278 -18.20 7.50 -17.06
N ASN A 279 -17.41 8.35 -16.42
CA ASN A 279 -17.33 9.78 -16.69
C ASN A 279 -15.88 10.27 -16.51
N ILE A 280 -15.57 11.47 -17.01
CA ILE A 280 -14.21 12.04 -16.95
C ILE A 280 -13.67 12.09 -15.52
N LYS A 281 -14.51 12.44 -14.54
CA LYS A 281 -14.07 12.49 -13.14
C LYS A 281 -13.62 11.11 -12.66
N ASN A 282 -14.43 10.07 -12.86
CA ASN A 282 -14.08 8.71 -12.44
C ASN A 282 -12.91 8.13 -13.26
N LEU A 283 -12.75 8.52 -14.53
CA LEU A 283 -11.55 8.21 -15.34
C LEU A 283 -10.30 8.79 -14.70
N THR A 284 -10.26 10.10 -14.48
CA THR A 284 -9.10 10.78 -13.88
C THR A 284 -8.76 10.19 -12.52
N LEU A 285 -9.75 9.98 -11.65
CA LEU A 285 -9.51 9.37 -10.33
C LEU A 285 -9.00 7.93 -10.42
N SER A 286 -9.51 7.14 -11.37
CA SER A 286 -9.05 5.75 -11.56
C SER A 286 -7.61 5.71 -12.10
N ALA A 287 -7.25 6.58 -13.03
CA ALA A 287 -5.89 6.68 -13.55
C ALA A 287 -4.89 7.19 -12.49
N VAL A 288 -5.29 8.20 -11.69
CA VAL A 288 -4.53 8.63 -10.51
C VAL A 288 -4.30 7.46 -9.54
N HIS A 289 -5.33 6.68 -9.25
CA HIS A 289 -5.23 5.53 -8.34
C HIS A 289 -4.30 4.43 -8.87
N LEU A 290 -4.39 4.09 -10.17
CA LEU A 290 -3.49 3.14 -10.81
C LEU A 290 -2.03 3.59 -10.75
N PHE A 291 -1.77 4.85 -11.12
CA PHE A 291 -0.42 5.39 -11.17
C PHE A 291 0.19 5.56 -9.77
N PHE A 292 -0.57 6.13 -8.81
CA PHE A 292 -0.14 6.29 -7.42
C PHE A 292 0.15 4.95 -6.73
N GLY A 293 -0.75 3.98 -6.87
CA GLY A 293 -0.60 2.66 -6.24
C GLY A 293 0.41 1.74 -6.94
N GLY A 294 0.54 1.84 -8.26
CA GLY A 294 1.45 1.02 -9.07
C GLY A 294 2.92 1.41 -8.95
N THR A 295 3.21 2.65 -8.53
CA THR A 295 4.58 3.18 -8.52
C THR A 295 5.33 2.89 -7.21
N GLU A 296 4.95 3.56 -6.11
CA GLU A 296 5.77 3.57 -4.88
C GLU A 296 5.81 2.20 -4.18
N MET A 297 4.75 1.40 -4.32
CA MET A 297 4.60 0.15 -3.59
C MET A 297 5.62 -0.91 -4.04
N VAL A 298 5.72 -1.11 -5.35
CA VAL A 298 6.65 -2.08 -5.94
C VAL A 298 8.08 -1.56 -5.81
N SER A 299 8.31 -0.27 -6.07
CA SER A 299 9.64 0.33 -5.91
C SER A 299 10.15 0.23 -4.47
N SER A 300 9.32 0.54 -3.47
CA SER A 300 9.68 0.39 -2.04
C SER A 300 9.97 -1.05 -1.66
N THR A 301 9.20 -2.01 -2.19
CA THR A 301 9.42 -3.44 -1.96
C THR A 301 10.76 -3.90 -2.55
N LEU A 302 11.08 -3.51 -3.78
CA LEU A 302 12.38 -3.82 -4.41
C LEU A 302 13.54 -3.19 -3.65
N ARG A 303 13.41 -1.92 -3.25
CA ARG A 303 14.41 -1.20 -2.44
C ARG A 303 14.69 -1.90 -1.11
N TYR A 304 13.63 -2.31 -0.39
CA TYR A 304 13.76 -3.14 0.81
C TYR A 304 14.39 -4.49 0.51
N GLY A 305 14.00 -5.13 -0.59
CA GLY A 305 14.55 -6.42 -1.01
C GLY A 305 16.05 -6.35 -1.20
N PHE A 306 16.54 -5.37 -1.95
CA PHE A 306 17.97 -5.19 -2.17
C PHE A 306 18.73 -4.82 -0.89
N LEU A 307 18.13 -4.00 -0.01
CA LEU A 307 18.66 -3.72 1.32
C LEU A 307 18.82 -5.01 2.15
N LEU A 308 17.81 -5.87 2.15
CA LEU A 308 17.81 -7.14 2.86
C LEU A 308 18.89 -8.08 2.30
N LEU A 309 19.06 -8.17 0.98
CA LEU A 309 20.11 -9.00 0.38
C LEU A 309 21.53 -8.52 0.69
N MET A 310 21.73 -7.22 0.86
CA MET A 310 23.01 -6.68 1.34
C MET A 310 23.25 -7.00 2.81
N LYS A 311 22.19 -7.02 3.64
CA LYS A 311 22.28 -7.46 5.05
C LYS A 311 22.51 -8.96 5.18
N TYR A 312 21.98 -9.76 4.25
CA TYR A 312 22.09 -11.22 4.26
C TYR A 312 22.75 -11.75 2.96
N PRO A 313 24.08 -11.57 2.79
CA PRO A 313 24.78 -11.98 1.56
C PRO A 313 24.64 -13.48 1.23
N ALA A 314 24.53 -14.34 2.23
CA ALA A 314 24.32 -15.78 2.02
C ALA A 314 22.98 -16.11 1.34
N ILE A 315 21.95 -15.29 1.54
CA ILE A 315 20.66 -15.44 0.85
C ILE A 315 20.80 -14.95 -0.60
N GLN A 316 21.51 -13.85 -0.82
CA GLN A 316 21.81 -13.33 -2.15
C GLN A 316 22.55 -14.37 -3.00
N GLU A 317 23.59 -15.01 -2.46
CA GLU A 317 24.36 -16.04 -3.15
C GLU A 317 23.50 -17.25 -3.55
N LYS A 318 22.58 -17.68 -2.68
CA LYS A 318 21.66 -18.78 -3.00
C LYS A 318 20.68 -18.42 -4.11
N VAL A 319 20.16 -17.20 -4.12
CA VAL A 319 19.31 -16.69 -5.21
C VAL A 319 20.09 -16.65 -6.53
N GLN A 320 21.31 -16.12 -6.52
CA GLN A 320 22.16 -16.08 -7.72
C GLN A 320 22.47 -17.47 -8.26
N LYS A 321 22.80 -18.44 -7.38
CA LYS A 321 23.00 -19.84 -7.78
C LYS A 321 21.75 -20.46 -8.43
N GLU A 322 20.57 -20.15 -7.92
CA GLU A 322 19.31 -20.63 -8.50
C GLU A 322 19.04 -19.97 -9.87
N ILE A 323 19.31 -18.66 -10.01
CA ILE A 323 19.27 -17.94 -11.29
C ILE A 323 20.23 -18.58 -12.31
N ASP A 324 21.49 -18.82 -11.93
CA ASP A 324 22.50 -19.42 -12.80
C ASP A 324 22.10 -20.83 -13.26
N CYS A 325 21.48 -21.61 -12.37
CA CYS A 325 21.07 -22.98 -12.66
C CYS A 325 19.85 -23.06 -13.59
N VAL A 326 18.85 -22.18 -13.41
CA VAL A 326 17.57 -22.25 -14.14
C VAL A 326 17.55 -21.39 -15.40
N ILE A 327 18.13 -20.20 -15.32
CA ILE A 327 18.10 -19.18 -16.36
C ILE A 327 19.44 -19.11 -17.09
N GLY A 328 20.54 -19.17 -16.33
CA GLY A 328 21.88 -18.90 -16.82
C GLY A 328 22.10 -17.41 -17.10
N GLN A 329 23.12 -17.10 -17.90
CA GLN A 329 23.56 -15.71 -18.17
C GLN A 329 23.21 -15.22 -19.59
N ASN A 330 22.66 -16.09 -20.45
CA ASN A 330 22.50 -15.80 -21.88
C ASN A 330 21.12 -15.26 -22.27
N ARG A 331 20.11 -15.43 -21.40
CA ARG A 331 18.73 -15.01 -21.67
C ARG A 331 18.17 -14.20 -20.50
N SER A 332 17.24 -13.31 -20.79
CA SER A 332 16.48 -12.60 -19.76
C SER A 332 15.61 -13.57 -18.94
N PRO A 333 15.37 -13.28 -17.65
CA PRO A 333 14.37 -13.96 -16.85
C PRO A 333 12.97 -13.81 -17.44
N ALA A 334 12.16 -14.86 -17.29
CA ALA A 334 10.77 -14.92 -17.76
C ALA A 334 9.84 -15.34 -16.61
N THR A 335 8.56 -14.99 -16.66
CA THR A 335 7.61 -15.28 -15.56
C THR A 335 7.45 -16.78 -15.32
N GLU A 336 7.63 -17.58 -16.37
CA GLU A 336 7.59 -19.05 -16.32
C GLU A 336 8.73 -19.67 -15.50
N ASP A 337 9.88 -18.99 -15.40
CA ASP A 337 11.04 -19.46 -14.62
C ASP A 337 10.71 -19.56 -13.12
N ARG A 338 9.78 -18.73 -12.63
CA ARG A 338 9.36 -18.70 -11.22
C ARG A 338 8.90 -20.06 -10.72
N GLY A 339 8.30 -20.89 -11.57
CA GLY A 339 7.85 -22.25 -11.20
C GLY A 339 9.01 -23.20 -10.88
N GLN A 340 10.20 -22.91 -11.39
CA GLN A 340 11.42 -23.70 -11.22
C GLN A 340 12.40 -23.07 -10.21
N MET A 341 12.02 -21.94 -9.61
CA MET A 341 12.88 -21.16 -8.69
C MET A 341 12.22 -20.99 -7.31
N PRO A 342 11.96 -22.08 -6.58
CA PRO A 342 11.25 -22.04 -5.30
C PRO A 342 11.94 -21.17 -4.25
N TYR A 343 13.28 -21.12 -4.24
CA TYR A 343 14.02 -20.34 -3.25
C TYR A 343 13.88 -18.84 -3.49
N THR A 344 14.06 -18.39 -4.73
CA THR A 344 13.84 -16.99 -5.16
C THR A 344 12.39 -16.57 -4.91
N HIS A 345 11.45 -17.46 -5.20
CA HIS A 345 10.03 -17.20 -4.94
C HIS A 345 9.74 -17.03 -3.45
N ALA A 346 10.37 -17.84 -2.58
CA ALA A 346 10.30 -17.73 -1.13
C ALA A 346 10.97 -16.44 -0.62
N VAL A 347 12.14 -16.06 -1.15
CA VAL A 347 12.84 -14.81 -0.81
C VAL A 347 11.97 -13.60 -1.13
N ILE A 348 11.33 -13.53 -2.30
CA ILE A 348 10.44 -12.43 -2.66
C ILE A 348 9.24 -12.35 -1.71
N HIS A 349 8.64 -13.50 -1.34
CA HIS A 349 7.56 -13.53 -0.36
C HIS A 349 8.02 -13.04 1.01
N GLU A 350 9.20 -13.47 1.45
CA GLU A 350 9.76 -13.05 2.72
C GLU A 350 10.12 -11.55 2.73
N ILE A 351 10.57 -10.99 1.61
CA ILE A 351 10.79 -9.54 1.46
C ILE A 351 9.48 -8.78 1.68
N GLN A 352 8.37 -9.25 1.09
CA GLN A 352 7.07 -8.62 1.27
C GLN A 352 6.53 -8.77 2.70
N ARG A 353 6.73 -9.94 3.31
CA ARG A 353 6.32 -10.21 4.70
C ARG A 353 7.08 -9.32 5.68
N PHE A 354 8.40 -9.28 5.55
CA PHE A 354 9.29 -8.57 6.47
C PHE A 354 9.19 -7.05 6.30
N SER A 355 9.22 -6.55 5.06
CA SER A 355 9.14 -5.10 4.80
C SER A 355 7.80 -4.50 5.22
N ASN A 356 6.73 -5.32 5.18
CA ASN A 356 5.41 -4.98 5.71
C ASN A 356 4.96 -3.57 5.27
N ILE A 357 5.02 -3.29 3.96
CA ILE A 357 4.87 -1.93 3.42
C ILE A 357 3.53 -1.27 3.82
N ILE A 358 2.44 -2.03 4.01
CA ILE A 358 1.12 -1.53 4.43
C ILE A 358 0.70 -2.14 5.77
N PRO A 359 1.32 -1.75 6.90
CA PRO A 359 1.14 -2.46 8.18
C PRO A 359 -0.31 -2.42 8.69
N LEU A 360 -1.00 -1.29 8.50
CA LEU A 360 -2.39 -1.07 8.93
C LEU A 360 -3.45 -1.59 7.94
N GLY A 361 -3.03 -2.02 6.75
CA GLY A 361 -3.92 -2.18 5.60
C GLY A 361 -4.55 -0.85 5.15
N ILE A 362 -5.35 -0.90 4.06
CA ILE A 362 -6.19 0.24 3.67
C ILE A 362 -7.53 0.12 4.40
N PRO A 363 -7.98 1.14 5.16
CA PRO A 363 -9.19 1.09 5.98
C PRO A 363 -10.42 0.54 5.25
N HIS A 364 -11.13 -0.38 5.89
CA HIS A 364 -12.41 -0.90 5.43
C HIS A 364 -13.56 -0.20 6.16
N ALA A 365 -14.79 -0.42 5.70
CA ALA A 365 -15.99 -0.08 6.45
C ALA A 365 -17.03 -1.20 6.28
N VAL A 366 -17.81 -1.47 7.33
CA VAL A 366 -18.90 -2.43 7.23
C VAL A 366 -20.07 -1.83 6.45
N ILE A 367 -20.58 -2.52 5.43
CA ILE A 367 -21.63 -1.97 4.54
C ILE A 367 -23.05 -2.11 5.11
N GLN A 368 -23.19 -2.87 6.19
CA GLN A 368 -24.42 -3.12 6.94
C GLN A 368 -24.10 -3.49 8.38
N ASP A 369 -25.08 -3.43 9.27
CA ASP A 369 -24.95 -3.89 10.65
C ASP A 369 -24.44 -5.34 10.67
N THR A 370 -23.33 -5.56 11.37
CA THR A 370 -22.58 -6.81 11.30
C THR A 370 -22.28 -7.35 12.69
N GLN A 371 -22.74 -8.58 12.96
CA GLN A 371 -22.31 -9.35 14.13
C GLN A 371 -20.92 -9.94 13.85
N TYR A 372 -19.96 -9.66 14.73
CA TYR A 372 -18.58 -10.12 14.58
C TYR A 372 -17.94 -10.27 15.96
N TRP A 373 -17.41 -11.47 16.27
CA TRP A 373 -16.81 -11.80 17.57
C TRP A 373 -17.71 -11.51 18.79
N GLY A 374 -19.03 -11.64 18.63
CA GLY A 374 -20.01 -11.33 19.69
C GLY A 374 -20.36 -9.85 19.84
N TYR A 375 -19.78 -8.98 19.01
CA TYR A 375 -20.04 -7.54 18.98
C TYR A 375 -20.94 -7.16 17.80
N THR A 376 -21.67 -6.05 17.94
CA THR A 376 -22.43 -5.44 16.85
C THR A 376 -21.65 -4.25 16.29
N LEU A 377 -21.26 -4.33 15.03
CA LEU A 377 -20.65 -3.24 14.28
C LEU A 377 -21.74 -2.54 13.46
N PRO A 378 -22.15 -1.30 13.80
CA PRO A 378 -23.12 -0.56 13.01
C PRO A 378 -22.63 -0.30 11.59
N LYS A 379 -23.55 -0.22 10.62
CA LYS A 379 -23.26 0.16 9.24
C LYS A 379 -22.41 1.44 9.18
N GLY A 380 -21.36 1.39 8.35
CA GLY A 380 -20.44 2.50 8.15
C GLY A 380 -19.33 2.62 9.20
N THR A 381 -19.26 1.71 10.19
CA THR A 381 -18.14 1.63 11.11
C THR A 381 -16.86 1.31 10.34
N ASP A 382 -15.83 2.13 10.53
CA ASP A 382 -14.52 1.93 9.92
C ASP A 382 -13.77 0.78 10.61
N VAL A 383 -13.00 0.04 9.83
CA VAL A 383 -12.29 -1.16 10.27
C VAL A 383 -10.84 -1.13 9.78
N PHE A 384 -9.89 -1.17 10.69
CA PHE A 384 -8.47 -1.39 10.39
C PHE A 384 -8.17 -2.88 10.47
N CYS A 385 -7.80 -3.48 9.34
CA CYS A 385 -7.34 -4.86 9.28
C CYS A 385 -5.81 -4.83 9.32
N LEU A 386 -5.21 -5.04 10.49
CA LEU A 386 -3.76 -4.91 10.66
C LEU A 386 -3.03 -6.05 9.94
N LEU A 387 -2.75 -5.88 8.66
CA LEU A 387 -2.09 -6.88 7.82
C LEU A 387 -0.75 -7.30 8.41
N GLY A 388 0.00 -6.32 8.95
CA GLY A 388 1.28 -6.57 9.62
C GLY A 388 1.18 -7.53 10.81
N SER A 389 0.05 -7.51 11.54
CA SER A 389 -0.16 -8.42 12.66
C SER A 389 -0.31 -9.88 12.22
N ALA A 390 -0.86 -10.10 11.01
CA ALA A 390 -0.92 -11.44 10.42
C ALA A 390 0.44 -11.84 9.83
N LEU A 391 1.16 -10.91 9.19
CA LEU A 391 2.51 -11.14 8.64
C LEU A 391 3.58 -11.40 9.71
N ARG A 392 3.28 -11.10 10.99
CA ARG A 392 4.11 -11.37 12.17
C ARG A 392 3.46 -12.37 13.13
N ASP A 393 2.44 -13.11 12.70
CA ASP A 393 1.74 -14.06 13.57
C ASP A 393 2.63 -15.27 13.88
N PRO A 394 3.03 -15.49 15.16
CA PRO A 394 3.96 -16.56 15.53
C PRO A 394 3.37 -17.97 15.36
N GLN A 395 2.05 -18.09 15.14
CA GLN A 395 1.43 -19.38 14.80
C GLN A 395 1.72 -19.80 13.36
N TYR A 396 2.03 -18.83 12.49
CA TYR A 396 2.23 -19.06 11.06
C TYR A 396 3.68 -18.84 10.62
N PHE A 397 4.47 -18.08 11.38
CA PHE A 397 5.86 -17.79 11.08
C PHE A 397 6.73 -18.13 12.30
N SER A 398 7.76 -18.97 12.11
CA SER A 398 8.56 -19.49 13.23
C SER A 398 9.35 -18.40 13.96
N ASN A 399 9.90 -17.44 13.21
CA ASN A 399 10.61 -16.28 13.74
C ASN A 399 10.08 -15.00 13.06
N PRO A 400 8.92 -14.47 13.48
CA PRO A 400 8.23 -13.40 12.75
C PRO A 400 9.04 -12.09 12.66
N GLU A 401 9.92 -11.84 13.63
CA GLU A 401 10.78 -10.64 13.66
C GLU A 401 12.08 -10.79 12.85
N HIS A 402 12.39 -11.99 12.33
CA HIS A 402 13.61 -12.23 11.55
C HIS A 402 13.28 -12.42 10.07
N PHE A 403 14.19 -12.01 9.21
CA PHE A 403 14.10 -12.27 7.77
C PHE A 403 14.58 -13.70 7.49
N ASP A 404 13.65 -14.59 7.17
CA ASP A 404 13.93 -16.01 6.91
C ASP A 404 13.07 -16.56 5.75
N PRO A 405 13.66 -16.78 4.56
CA PRO A 405 12.96 -17.40 3.43
C PRO A 405 12.38 -18.79 3.74
N GLY A 406 12.87 -19.49 4.78
CA GLY A 406 12.34 -20.76 5.25
C GLY A 406 10.86 -20.71 5.62
N ASN A 407 10.34 -19.52 5.98
CA ASN A 407 8.91 -19.29 6.22
C ASN A 407 7.99 -19.64 5.03
N PHE A 408 8.56 -19.73 3.83
CA PHE A 408 7.86 -20.01 2.57
C PHE A 408 8.40 -21.25 1.85
N LEU A 409 9.13 -22.12 2.55
CA LEU A 409 9.66 -23.38 2.03
C LEU A 409 9.09 -24.56 2.81
N ASP A 410 8.85 -25.69 2.14
CA ASP A 410 8.60 -26.96 2.81
C ASP A 410 9.91 -27.69 3.15
N GLU A 411 9.81 -28.85 3.81
CA GLU A 411 10.96 -29.67 4.21
C GLU A 411 11.81 -30.15 3.02
N ASN A 412 11.24 -30.17 1.80
CA ASN A 412 11.91 -30.56 0.57
C ASN A 412 12.50 -29.36 -0.19
N GLY A 413 12.35 -28.13 0.32
CA GLY A 413 12.78 -26.91 -0.34
C GLY A 413 11.86 -26.41 -1.45
N ASN A 414 10.64 -26.95 -1.58
CA ASN A 414 9.66 -26.41 -2.52
C ASN A 414 8.96 -25.19 -1.92
N PHE A 415 8.53 -24.27 -2.79
CA PHE A 415 7.76 -23.12 -2.36
C PHE A 415 6.43 -23.55 -1.72
N LYS A 416 6.20 -23.12 -0.48
CA LYS A 416 4.97 -23.36 0.28
C LYS A 416 4.31 -22.02 0.60
N LYS A 417 3.10 -21.83 0.08
CA LYS A 417 2.30 -20.65 0.40
C LYS A 417 1.89 -20.67 1.88
N ASN A 418 2.10 -19.56 2.57
CA ASN A 418 1.63 -19.35 3.93
C ASN A 418 0.25 -18.67 3.93
N GLU A 419 -0.72 -19.20 4.69
CA GLU A 419 -2.07 -18.63 4.77
C GLU A 419 -2.10 -17.23 5.40
N ALA A 420 -1.13 -16.89 6.25
CA ALA A 420 -1.02 -15.57 6.87
C ALA A 420 -0.34 -14.52 5.98
N PHE A 421 0.02 -14.88 4.75
CA PHE A 421 0.58 -13.94 3.78
C PHE A 421 -0.49 -12.99 3.19
N PHE A 422 -0.73 -11.88 3.90
CA PHE A 422 -1.69 -10.83 3.52
C PHE A 422 -1.05 -9.54 2.97
N ALA A 423 0.13 -9.61 2.36
CA ALA A 423 0.83 -8.43 1.82
C ALA A 423 0.00 -7.60 0.82
N PHE A 424 -0.96 -8.22 0.13
CA PHE A 424 -1.88 -7.58 -0.83
C PHE A 424 -3.31 -7.41 -0.30
N SER A 425 -3.51 -7.54 1.02
CA SER A 425 -4.84 -7.73 1.64
C SER A 425 -5.52 -9.02 1.14
N SER A 426 -6.83 -9.14 1.30
CA SER A 426 -7.63 -10.27 0.81
C SER A 426 -9.09 -9.87 0.56
N GLY A 427 -9.89 -10.82 0.07
CA GLY A 427 -11.32 -10.66 -0.11
C GLY A 427 -11.72 -9.77 -1.29
N LYS A 428 -12.91 -9.16 -1.20
CA LYS A 428 -13.49 -8.34 -2.28
C LYS A 428 -12.62 -7.14 -2.69
N ARG A 429 -11.80 -6.63 -1.76
CA ARG A 429 -10.93 -5.45 -1.93
C ARG A 429 -9.43 -5.81 -2.02
N VAL A 430 -9.09 -7.08 -2.32
CA VAL A 430 -7.70 -7.48 -2.62
C VAL A 430 -7.08 -6.56 -3.67
N CYS A 431 -5.77 -6.32 -3.54
CA CYS A 431 -5.03 -5.41 -4.43
C CYS A 431 -5.38 -5.67 -5.91
N LEU A 432 -5.75 -4.60 -6.62
CA LEU A 432 -6.10 -4.68 -8.04
C LEU A 432 -4.89 -5.11 -8.90
N GLY A 433 -3.69 -4.63 -8.52
CA GLY A 433 -2.44 -4.88 -9.24
C GLY A 433 -1.63 -6.05 -8.70
N GLU A 434 -2.19 -6.97 -7.90
CA GLU A 434 -1.43 -8.09 -7.31
C GLU A 434 -0.66 -8.89 -8.37
N GLY A 435 -1.33 -9.25 -9.46
CA GLY A 435 -0.71 -10.04 -10.54
C GLY A 435 0.43 -9.30 -11.23
N LEU A 436 0.26 -8.01 -11.48
CA LEU A 436 1.27 -7.13 -12.06
C LEU A 436 2.47 -6.97 -11.12
N ALA A 437 2.23 -6.60 -9.86
CA ALA A 437 3.27 -6.42 -8.86
C ALA A 437 4.11 -7.70 -8.66
N ARG A 438 3.49 -8.89 -8.62
CA ARG A 438 4.23 -10.16 -8.50
C ARG A 438 5.13 -10.43 -9.72
N MET A 439 4.72 -9.99 -10.91
CA MET A 439 5.49 -10.15 -12.13
C MET A 439 6.67 -9.17 -12.15
N GLU A 440 6.42 -7.90 -11.84
CA GLU A 440 7.47 -6.88 -11.70
C GLU A 440 8.49 -7.25 -10.63
N LEU A 441 8.03 -7.64 -9.44
CA LEU A 441 8.91 -8.05 -8.35
C LEU A 441 9.79 -9.21 -8.74
N PHE A 442 9.29 -10.20 -9.48
CA PHE A 442 10.10 -11.32 -9.93
C PHE A 442 11.10 -10.89 -11.00
N LEU A 443 10.60 -10.34 -12.12
CA LEU A 443 11.42 -10.04 -13.30
C LEU A 443 12.50 -9.00 -13.00
N VAL A 444 12.16 -7.91 -12.30
CA VAL A 444 13.14 -6.86 -11.97
C VAL A 444 14.16 -7.39 -10.97
N PHE A 445 13.73 -8.12 -9.94
CA PHE A 445 14.63 -8.67 -8.93
C PHE A 445 15.62 -9.68 -9.51
N THR A 446 15.15 -10.64 -10.31
CA THR A 446 16.01 -11.65 -10.94
C THR A 446 16.92 -11.03 -11.99
N THR A 447 16.42 -10.08 -12.79
CA THR A 447 17.25 -9.40 -13.82
C THR A 447 18.40 -8.65 -13.18
N ILE A 448 18.16 -7.97 -12.06
CA ILE A 448 19.24 -7.31 -11.30
C ILE A 448 20.25 -8.33 -10.79
N LEU A 449 19.81 -9.40 -10.11
CA LEU A 449 20.72 -10.34 -9.47
C LEU A 449 21.45 -11.24 -10.47
N GLN A 450 20.93 -11.40 -11.68
CA GLN A 450 21.62 -12.02 -12.80
C GLN A 450 22.85 -11.21 -13.22
N HIS A 451 22.76 -9.87 -13.22
CA HIS A 451 23.80 -8.99 -13.75
C HIS A 451 24.71 -8.36 -12.67
N PHE A 452 24.28 -8.34 -11.41
CA PHE A 452 24.95 -7.61 -10.35
C PHE A 452 25.02 -8.39 -9.04
N THR A 453 26.09 -8.15 -8.29
CA THR A 453 26.19 -8.48 -6.87
C THR A 453 26.14 -7.20 -6.05
N LEU A 454 25.19 -7.14 -5.13
CA LEU A 454 24.93 -6.00 -4.27
C LEU A 454 25.91 -6.01 -3.10
N LYS A 455 26.62 -4.90 -2.87
CA LYS A 455 27.52 -4.73 -1.73
C LYS A 455 27.26 -3.44 -0.96
N SER A 456 27.22 -3.56 0.35
CA SER A 456 27.13 -2.40 1.23
C SER A 456 28.51 -1.76 1.46
N PRO A 457 28.61 -0.42 1.55
CA PRO A 457 29.82 0.26 2.02
C PRO A 457 30.12 0.00 3.50
N ILE A 458 29.07 -0.33 4.26
CA ILE A 458 29.15 -0.65 5.69
C ILE A 458 29.00 -2.15 5.91
N ASP A 459 29.43 -2.64 7.07
CA ASP A 459 29.30 -4.05 7.43
C ASP A 459 27.82 -4.49 7.36
N PRO A 460 27.49 -5.65 6.77
CA PRO A 460 26.12 -6.18 6.74
C PRO A 460 25.42 -6.19 8.10
N GLN A 461 26.15 -6.44 9.19
CA GLN A 461 25.59 -6.45 10.55
C GLN A 461 25.12 -5.07 10.99
N GLU A 462 25.80 -4.01 10.56
CA GLU A 462 25.50 -2.61 10.88
C GLU A 462 24.35 -2.01 10.04
N ILE A 463 23.91 -2.69 8.99
CA ILE A 463 22.79 -2.23 8.16
C ILE A 463 21.51 -2.13 8.99
N ASN A 464 21.03 -0.91 9.18
CA ASN A 464 19.77 -0.64 9.86
C ASN A 464 18.58 -0.90 8.91
N LEU A 465 17.65 -1.76 9.33
CA LEU A 465 16.43 -2.10 8.59
C LEU A 465 15.20 -1.32 9.04
N THR A 466 15.32 -0.49 10.08
CA THR A 466 14.21 0.31 10.60
C THR A 466 13.70 1.28 9.51
N PRO A 467 12.38 1.33 9.26
CA PRO A 467 11.79 2.24 8.29
C PRO A 467 12.16 3.69 8.58
N LYS A 468 12.39 4.49 7.51
CA LYS A 468 12.57 5.95 7.64
C LYS A 468 11.32 6.64 8.18
N ALA A 469 10.17 6.13 7.79
CA ALA A 469 8.86 6.57 8.26
C ALA A 469 7.96 5.34 8.41
N SER A 470 7.18 5.31 9.48
CA SER A 470 6.22 4.26 9.83
C SER A 470 4.88 4.92 10.17
N GLY A 471 3.80 4.41 9.58
CA GLY A 471 2.48 5.03 9.66
C GLY A 471 1.47 4.25 8.85
N PHE A 472 0.88 4.90 7.84
CA PHE A 472 0.13 4.16 6.81
C PHE A 472 1.03 3.25 5.98
N TRP A 473 2.29 3.65 5.78
CA TRP A 473 3.27 2.92 4.98
C TRP A 473 4.59 2.78 5.75
N ASN A 474 5.30 1.67 5.53
CA ASN A 474 6.68 1.52 5.95
C ASN A 474 7.60 1.90 4.79
N ILE A 475 8.28 3.04 4.92
CA ILE A 475 9.19 3.55 3.88
C ILE A 475 10.62 3.07 4.17
N PRO A 476 11.34 2.49 3.20
CA PRO A 476 12.70 2.02 3.42
C PRO A 476 13.64 3.14 3.90
N PRO A 477 14.66 2.81 4.70
CA PRO A 477 15.70 3.77 5.06
C PRO A 477 16.37 4.31 3.79
N GLY A 478 16.64 5.62 3.78
CA GLY A 478 17.44 6.23 2.72
C GLY A 478 18.89 5.85 2.92
N GLN A 479 19.44 5.00 2.07
CA GLN A 479 20.84 4.62 2.11
C GLN A 479 21.42 4.63 0.69
N VAL A 480 22.71 4.95 0.59
CA VAL A 480 23.52 4.96 -0.64
C VAL A 480 24.38 3.69 -0.61
N PHE A 481 24.46 2.95 -1.70
CA PHE A 481 25.20 1.67 -1.72
C PHE A 481 26.05 1.48 -2.97
N TRP A 482 26.99 0.53 -2.87
CA TRP A 482 27.86 0.15 -3.97
C TRP A 482 27.30 -1.06 -4.74
N VAL A 483 27.43 -1.05 -6.05
CA VAL A 483 27.16 -2.21 -6.91
C VAL A 483 28.48 -2.77 -7.38
N LEU A 484 28.66 -4.08 -7.22
CA LEU A 484 29.70 -4.76 -7.97
C LEU A 484 29.08 -5.41 -9.21
N PHE A 485 29.70 -5.11 -10.35
CA PHE A 485 29.42 -5.77 -11.60
C PHE A 485 29.76 -7.25 -11.49
N LEU A 486 28.82 -8.12 -11.85
CA LEU A 486 29.16 -9.50 -12.19
C LEU A 486 29.78 -9.48 -13.59
N ALA A 487 30.92 -10.15 -13.72
CA ALA A 487 31.69 -10.23 -14.96
C ALA A 487 31.12 -11.27 -15.93
#